data_AF-A0A7K4IB59-F1
#
_entry.id   AF-A0A7K4IB59-F1
#
_cell.length_a   1.000
_cell.length_b   1.000
_cell.length_c   1.000
_cell.angle_alpha   90.00
_cell.angle_beta   90.00
_cell.angle_gamma   90.00
#
_symmetry.space_group_name_H-M   'P 1'
#
loop_
_entity.id
_entity.type
_entity.pdbx_description
1 polymer ?
#
loop_
_entity_poly.entity_id
_entity_poly.type
_entity_poly.pdbx_seq_one_letter_code
_entity_poly.pdbx_strand_id
1 'polypeptide(L)' 'MRSHSEQPSLESVPVVQEWSRMLNGPRGKSVLDTLDEGESFILQTSRHVLRVTKSGGKAVVELVSVY' A
#
# COMPACT_ATOMS: atom_id res chain seq x y z
N MET A 1 -12.14 -6.02 -24.76
CA MET A 1 -11.97 -6.18 -23.30
C MET A 1 -11.75 -4.80 -22.74
N ARG A 2 -12.67 -4.29 -21.90
CA ARG A 2 -12.62 -2.92 -21.39
C ARG A 2 -11.57 -2.86 -20.28
N SER A 3 -10.46 -2.19 -20.53
CA SER A 3 -9.56 -1.72 -19.49
C SER A 3 -10.33 -0.71 -18.66
N HIS A 4 -10.83 -1.14 -17.50
CA HIS A 4 -11.32 -0.20 -16.48
C HIS A 4 -10.08 0.45 -15.88
N SER A 5 -9.75 1.65 -16.36
CA SER A 5 -8.84 2.54 -15.67
C SER A 5 -9.60 3.02 -14.44
N GLU A 6 -9.47 2.31 -13.32
CA GLU A 6 -9.91 2.80 -12.02
C GLU A 6 -9.12 4.07 -11.71
N GLN A 7 -9.75 5.22 -12.01
CA GLN A 7 -9.19 6.50 -11.60
C GLN A 7 -9.15 6.50 -10.08
N PRO A 8 -7.99 6.71 -9.44
CA PRO A 8 -7.91 6.79 -8.00
C PRO A 8 -8.87 7.89 -7.52
N SER A 9 -9.84 7.52 -6.69
CA SER A 9 -10.75 8.47 -6.05
C SER A 9 -9.94 9.50 -5.25
N LEU A 10 -10.43 10.73 -5.08
CA LEU A 10 -9.70 11.75 -4.29
C LEU A 10 -9.38 11.30 -2.86
N GLU A 11 -10.13 10.34 -2.32
CA GLU A 11 -9.91 9.73 -1.00
C GLU A 11 -8.77 8.69 -0.99
N SER A 12 -8.45 8.10 -2.15
CA SER A 12 -7.40 7.08 -2.29
C SER A 12 -5.98 7.64 -2.16
N VAL A 13 -5.76 8.87 -2.64
CA VAL A 13 -4.42 9.50 -2.61
C VAL A 13 -3.96 9.80 -1.18
N PRO A 14 -4.80 10.39 -0.29
CA PRO A 14 -4.45 10.61 1.10
C PRO A 14 -4.14 9.31 1.86
N VAL A 15 -4.97 8.26 1.70
CA VAL A 15 -4.79 7.01 2.45
C VAL A 15 -3.51 6.29 2.01
N VAL A 16 -3.21 6.21 0.72
CA VAL A 16 -1.96 5.62 0.22
C VAL A 16 -0.74 6.38 0.75
N GLN A 17 -0.80 7.71 0.76
CA GLN A 17 0.29 8.55 1.28
C GLN A 17 0.49 8.36 2.78
N GLU A 18 -0.58 8.28 3.56
CA GLU A 18 -0.51 8.07 5.01
C GLU A 18 0.11 6.72 5.36
N TRP A 19 -0.38 5.64 4.74
CA TRP A 19 0.17 4.30 4.94
C TRP A 19 1.60 4.19 4.46
N SER A 20 1.92 4.77 3.29
CA SER A 20 3.30 4.81 2.79
C SER A 20 4.24 5.54 3.75
N ARG A 21 3.83 6.70 4.27
CA ARG A 21 4.62 7.45 5.26
C ARG A 21 4.82 6.66 6.54
N MET A 22 3.77 6.00 7.04
CA MET A 22 3.86 5.22 8.27
C MET A 22 4.78 4.00 8.12
N LEU A 23 4.62 3.25 7.02
CA LEU A 23 5.38 2.02 6.75
C LEU A 23 6.87 2.31 6.48
N ASN A 24 7.17 3.44 5.86
CA ASN A 24 8.56 3.89 5.67
C ASN A 24 9.14 4.63 6.89
N GLY A 25 8.37 4.78 7.97
CA GLY A 25 8.81 5.37 9.23
C GLY A 25 9.46 4.35 10.18
N PRO A 26 9.98 4.80 11.34
CA PRO A 26 10.70 3.94 12.28
C PRO A 26 9.89 2.72 12.77
N ARG A 27 8.57 2.88 12.92
CA ARG A 27 7.67 1.78 13.36
C ARG A 27 7.35 0.80 12.25
N GLY A 28 7.23 1.29 11.01
CA GLY A 28 6.92 0.47 9.85
C GLY A 28 8.12 -0.30 9.31
N LYS A 29 9.33 0.18 9.57
CA LYS A 29 10.56 -0.47 9.15
C LYS A 29 10.64 -1.92 9.62
N SER A 30 10.26 -2.22 10.86
CA SER A 30 10.25 -3.59 11.38
C SER A 30 9.32 -4.52 10.61
N VAL A 31 8.21 -4.00 10.07
CA VAL A 31 7.28 -4.78 9.22
C VAL A 31 7.91 -5.04 7.85
N LEU A 32 8.69 -4.10 7.32
CA LEU A 32 9.41 -4.30 6.05
C LEU A 32 10.63 -5.22 6.23
N ASP A 33 11.27 -5.21 7.39
CA ASP A 33 12.40 -6.09 7.68
C ASP A 33 11.99 -7.57 7.75
N THR A 34 10.70 -7.88 7.98
CA THR A 34 10.18 -9.26 7.93
C THR A 34 9.85 -9.75 6.52
N LEU A 35 9.90 -8.86 5.52
CA LEU A 35 9.60 -9.19 4.12
C LEU A 35 10.89 -9.31 3.31
N ASP A 36 10.92 -10.27 2.40
CA ASP A 36 11.93 -10.31 1.35
C ASP A 36 11.67 -9.21 0.30
N GLU A 37 12.71 -8.83 -0.45
CA GLU A 37 12.57 -7.82 -1.50
C GLU A 37 11.64 -8.34 -2.63
N GLY A 38 10.66 -7.52 -3.02
CA GLY A 38 9.60 -7.91 -3.96
C GLY A 38 8.44 -8.67 -3.32
N GLU A 39 8.54 -9.07 -2.05
CA GLU A 39 7.42 -9.67 -1.32
C GLU A 39 6.34 -8.62 -1.03
N SER A 40 5.08 -9.08 -1.01
CA SER A 40 3.94 -8.21 -0.75
C SER A 40 2.93 -8.84 0.19
N PHE A 41 2.22 -8.00 0.94
CA PHE A 41 1.07 -8.39 1.74
C PHE A 41 -0.13 -7.50 1.44
N ILE A 42 -1.32 -7.98 1.83
CA ILE A 42 -2.57 -7.23 1.72
C ILE A 42 -2.92 -6.67 3.08
N LEU A 43 -3.09 -5.34 3.14
CA LEU A 43 -3.61 -4.63 4.29
C LEU A 43 -5.09 -4.29 4.04
N GLN A 44 -5.96 -4.97 4.76
CA GLN A 44 -7.39 -4.75 4.70
C GLN A 44 -7.85 -3.93 5.91
N THR A 45 -8.52 -2.82 5.63
CA THR A 45 -9.19 -1.97 6.63
C THR A 45 -10.70 -2.06 6.43
N SER A 46 -11.47 -1.38 7.27
CA SER A 46 -12.93 -1.30 7.11
C SER A 46 -13.39 -0.55 5.85
N ARG A 47 -12.49 0.19 5.18
CA ARG A 47 -12.82 1.03 4.02
C ARG A 47 -11.96 0.75 2.78
N HIS A 48 -10.75 0.22 2.96
CA HIS A 48 -9.77 0.11 1.89
C HIS A 48 -9.06 -1.25 1.93
N VAL A 49 -8.73 -1.77 0.75
CA VAL A 49 -7.78 -2.85 0.55
C VAL A 49 -6.54 -2.26 -0.10
N LEU A 50 -5.40 -2.37 0.58
CA LEU A 50 -4.11 -1.87 0.12
C LEU A 50 -3.17 -3.05 -0.12
N ARG A 51 -2.40 -3.01 -1.20
CA ARG A 51 -1.24 -3.88 -1.39
C ARG A 51 -0.01 -3.11 -0.93
N VAL A 52 0.81 -3.77 -0.12
CA VAL A 52 2.09 -3.24 0.34
C VAL A 52 3.18 -4.16 -0.18
N THR A 53 4.13 -3.62 -0.94
CA THR A 53 5.25 -4.36 -1.52
C THR A 53 6.55 -3.76 -1.03
N LYS A 54 7.52 -4.60 -0.65
CA LYS A 54 8.88 -4.14 -0.39
C LYS A 54 9.61 -3.96 -1.73
N SER A 55 10.10 -2.75 -1.98
CA SER A 55 10.87 -2.45 -3.19
C SER A 55 11.92 -1.38 -2.91
N GLY A 56 13.18 -1.68 -3.21
CA GLY A 56 14.32 -0.82 -2.92
C GLY A 56 14.47 -0.56 -1.42
N GLY A 57 14.15 -1.55 -0.58
CA GLY A 57 14.12 -1.43 0.88
C GLY A 57 13.06 -0.46 1.43
N LYS A 58 12.04 -0.12 0.64
CA LYS A 58 10.93 0.77 1.02
C LYS A 58 9.58 0.10 0.82
N ALA A 59 8.58 0.54 1.57
CA ALA A 59 7.19 0.19 1.30
C ALA A 59 6.69 0.98 0.10
N VAL A 60 6.24 0.26 -0.93
CA VAL A 60 5.38 0.79 -1.99
C VAL A 60 3.96 0.36 -1.65
N VAL A 61 3.05 1.34 -1.57
CA VAL A 61 1.65 1.10 -1.20
C VAL A 61 0.77 1.43 -2.39
N GLU A 62 -0.13 0.51 -2.72
CA GLU A 62 -1.07 0.64 -3.83
C GLU A 62 -2.49 0.38 -3.32
N LEU A 63 -3.45 1.19 -3.77
CA LEU A 63 -4.85 0.92 -3.50
C LEU A 63 -5.34 -0.16 -4.45
N VAL A 64 -5.87 -1.26 -3.90
CA VAL A 64 -6.45 -2.37 -4.65
C VAL A 64 -7.96 -2.19 -4.77
N SER A 65 -8.63 -1.78 -3.70
CA SER A 65 -10.08 -1.58 -3.70
C SER A 65 -10.54 -0.68 -2.55
N VAL A 66 -11.73 -0.10 -2.71
CA VAL A 66 -12.46 0.65 -1.68
C VAL A 66 -13.83 -0.02 -1.51
N TYR A 67 -14.29 -0.11 -0.27
CA TYR A 67 -15.63 -0.62 0.06
C TYR A 67 -16.65 0.51 0.18
#